data_AF-A0AAU2Q5Q0-F1
#
_entry.id   AF-A0AAU2Q5Q0-F1
#
_cell.length_a   1.000
_cell.length_b   1.000
_cell.length_c   1.000
_cell.angle_alpha   90.00
_cell.angle_beta   90.00
_cell.angle_gamma   90.00
#
_symmetry.space_group_name_H-M   'P 1'
#
loop_
_entity.id
_entity.type
_entity.pdbx_description
1 polymer ?
#
loop_
_entity_poly.entity_id
_entity_poly.type
_entity_poly.pdbx_seq_one_letter_code
_entity_poly.pdbx_strand_id
1 'polypeptide(L)'
;MATGGAHWNPQSQRWEWADQPAPPPPPPGGDRPWKVPLLVALGAAVVGGCAVAGWLILRDEEPKPPAAAPSASATPDLSPGTGPDGAPTTASASASPSPSVPPAYTVVRDDAGFSVAVPTGWERSHDENGSGSFYRRPGDRSALVQIFRVTEPDSVGACELLRVSSRALGANPGYREVSVEAVSGESCELVYEYDSQEAGGRRHGIERITVAPDGGRWALLAAGPASDGTAVRANLTAAVESFRPQ
;
A
#
# COMPACT_ATOMS: atom_id res chain seq x y z
N MET A 1 -5.15 -20.77 -31.14
CA MET A 1 -4.11 -20.35 -30.16
C MET A 1 -4.11 -18.84 -30.18
N ALA A 2 -4.78 -18.20 -29.22
CA ALA A 2 -4.83 -16.74 -29.13
C ALA A 2 -3.74 -16.31 -28.16
N THR A 3 -2.67 -15.72 -28.67
CA THR A 3 -1.67 -15.00 -27.88
C THR A 3 -2.27 -13.64 -27.52
N GLY A 4 -3.04 -13.60 -26.43
CA GLY A 4 -3.46 -12.34 -25.82
C GLY A 4 -2.24 -11.70 -25.16
N GLY A 5 -1.76 -10.58 -25.71
CA GLY A 5 -0.71 -9.78 -25.08
C GLY A 5 -1.24 -9.08 -23.84
N ALA A 6 -0.40 -8.98 -22.80
CA ALA A 6 -0.67 -8.07 -21.69
C ALA A 6 -0.74 -6.64 -22.24
N HIS A 7 -1.72 -5.87 -21.79
CA HIS A 7 -1.77 -4.44 -22.01
C HIS A 7 -1.82 -3.75 -20.66
N TRP A 8 -1.10 -2.66 -20.56
CA TRP A 8 -1.19 -1.83 -19.38
C TRP A 8 -2.53 -1.10 -19.36
N ASN A 9 -3.20 -1.14 -18.22
CA ASN A 9 -4.40 -0.38 -17.94
C ASN A 9 -4.03 0.89 -17.16
N PRO A 10 -4.27 2.09 -17.72
CA PRO A 10 -3.92 3.35 -17.08
C PRO A 10 -4.81 3.72 -15.90
N GLN A 11 -6.04 3.17 -15.81
CA GLN A 11 -6.96 3.43 -14.70
C GLN A 11 -6.55 2.66 -13.45
N SER A 12 -6.02 1.45 -13.63
CA SER A 12 -5.62 0.56 -12.54
C SER A 12 -4.11 0.52 -12.29
N GLN A 13 -3.34 1.30 -13.04
CA GLN A 13 -1.89 1.42 -12.90
C GLN A 13 -1.20 0.05 -12.92
N ARG A 14 -1.64 -0.83 -13.83
CA ARG A 14 -1.13 -2.21 -13.87
C ARG A 14 -1.23 -2.85 -15.24
N TRP A 15 -0.50 -3.94 -15.37
CA TRP A 15 -0.61 -4.88 -16.46
C TRP A 15 -1.85 -5.78 -16.31
N GLU A 16 -2.71 -5.74 -17.33
CA GLU A 16 -3.90 -6.56 -17.45
C GLU A 16 -3.78 -7.45 -18.68
N TRP A 17 -4.14 -8.73 -18.54
CA TRP A 17 -4.22 -9.63 -19.68
C TRP A 17 -5.43 -9.26 -20.54
N ALA A 18 -5.26 -9.27 -21.87
CA ALA A 18 -6.42 -9.42 -22.74
C ALA A 18 -7.05 -10.79 -22.46
N ASP A 19 -8.27 -10.78 -21.91
CA ASP A 19 -9.09 -11.93 -21.54
C ASP A 19 -8.51 -12.87 -20.46
N GLN A 20 -8.76 -12.56 -19.19
CA GLN A 20 -9.16 -13.64 -18.29
C GLN A 20 -10.58 -14.07 -18.74
N PRO A 21 -10.78 -15.29 -19.28
CA PRO A 21 -12.15 -15.80 -19.41
C PRO A 21 -12.75 -15.77 -18.00
N ALA A 22 -13.97 -15.24 -17.88
CA ALA A 22 -14.72 -15.27 -16.63
C ALA A 22 -14.58 -16.67 -15.98
N PRO A 23 -14.41 -16.78 -14.65
CA PRO A 23 -14.41 -18.08 -14.00
C PRO A 23 -15.62 -18.86 -14.51
N PRO A 24 -15.45 -20.14 -14.89
CA PRO A 24 -16.56 -20.92 -15.41
C PRO A 24 -17.69 -20.85 -14.38
N PRO A 25 -18.95 -20.67 -14.81
CA PRO A 25 -20.06 -20.63 -13.88
C PRO A 25 -20.02 -21.89 -12.99
N PRO A 26 -20.40 -21.79 -11.71
CA PRO A 26 -20.52 -22.98 -10.86
C PRO A 26 -21.37 -24.02 -11.60
N PRO A 27 -21.01 -25.31 -11.55
CA PRO A 27 -21.76 -26.34 -12.25
C PRO A 27 -23.23 -26.24 -11.82
N PRO A 28 -24.19 -26.19 -12.76
CA PRO A 28 -25.59 -26.12 -12.39
C PRO A 28 -25.96 -27.39 -11.63
N GLY A 29 -26.34 -27.24 -10.36
CA GLY A 29 -27.08 -28.27 -9.66
C GLY A 29 -28.41 -28.49 -10.37
N GLY A 30 -28.58 -29.66 -11.00
CA GLY A 30 -29.91 -30.19 -11.29
C GLY A 30 -30.64 -30.42 -9.97
N ASP A 31 -31.93 -30.14 -9.85
CA ASP A 31 -32.94 -30.73 -10.72
C ASP A 31 -34.16 -29.85 -11.04
N ARG A 32 -34.28 -29.57 -12.35
CA ARG A 32 -35.49 -29.62 -13.22
C ARG A 32 -36.48 -28.43 -13.34
N PRO A 33 -37.12 -28.29 -14.53
CA PRO A 33 -37.39 -26.99 -15.15
C PRO A 33 -38.87 -26.74 -15.56
N TRP A 34 -39.37 -25.50 -15.44
CA TRP A 34 -40.53 -25.04 -16.22
C TRP A 34 -40.52 -23.51 -16.44
N LYS A 35 -40.12 -23.13 -17.65
CA LYS A 35 -40.59 -22.02 -18.52
C LYS A 35 -41.17 -20.72 -17.91
N VAL A 36 -40.47 -19.61 -18.29
CA VAL A 36 -40.99 -18.37 -18.96
C VAL A 36 -41.49 -17.25 -18.00
N PRO A 37 -41.37 -15.93 -18.31
CA PRO A 37 -40.27 -15.16 -18.96
C PRO A 37 -40.14 -13.66 -18.49
N LEU A 38 -39.20 -12.92 -19.11
CA LEU A 38 -39.29 -11.49 -19.55
C LEU A 38 -39.31 -10.38 -18.46
N LEU A 39 -38.35 -9.45 -18.40
CA LEU A 39 -38.25 -8.11 -19.06
C LEU A 39 -37.34 -7.29 -18.09
N VAL A 40 -36.52 -6.28 -18.40
CA VAL A 40 -36.52 -5.28 -19.47
C VAL A 40 -35.21 -4.46 -19.40
N ALA A 41 -34.76 -4.04 -20.59
CA ALA A 41 -34.10 -2.78 -20.98
C ALA A 41 -32.86 -2.26 -20.21
N LEU A 42 -31.72 -2.05 -20.87
CA LEU A 42 -31.36 -0.93 -21.76
C LEU A 42 -31.19 0.42 -21.02
N GLY A 43 -30.01 1.01 -21.13
CA GLY A 43 -29.78 2.41 -20.75
C GLY A 43 -28.36 2.87 -21.09
N ALA A 44 -28.23 3.62 -22.19
CA ALA A 44 -27.01 4.27 -22.62
C ALA A 44 -26.78 5.60 -21.90
N ALA A 45 -25.51 6.04 -21.90
CA ALA A 45 -25.03 7.41 -22.10
C ALA A 45 -24.97 8.43 -20.93
N VAL A 46 -23.73 8.93 -20.73
CA VAL A 46 -23.31 10.32 -20.36
C VAL A 46 -23.49 10.69 -18.88
N VAL A 47 -22.50 11.28 -18.18
CA VAL A 47 -22.32 12.75 -18.01
C VAL A 47 -21.01 13.00 -17.23
N GLY A 48 -20.24 14.02 -17.66
CA GLY A 48 -19.25 14.69 -16.83
C GLY A 48 -19.82 15.95 -16.15
N GLY A 49 -19.15 16.44 -15.11
CA GLY A 49 -19.30 17.82 -14.62
C GLY A 49 -20.20 18.02 -13.39
N CYS A 50 -19.59 18.65 -12.38
CA CYS A 50 -20.11 19.51 -11.30
C CYS A 50 -21.61 19.53 -10.97
N ALA A 51 -21.96 19.40 -9.68
CA ALA A 51 -22.67 20.43 -8.90
C ALA A 51 -22.97 20.00 -7.45
N VAL A 52 -23.09 21.03 -6.61
CA VAL A 52 -23.22 21.11 -5.15
C VAL A 52 -24.69 21.09 -4.71
N ALA A 53 -24.95 20.61 -3.48
CA ALA A 53 -25.97 21.04 -2.47
C ALA A 53 -26.58 19.82 -1.76
N GLY A 54 -26.81 19.75 -0.45
CA GLY A 54 -26.81 20.75 0.62
C GLY A 54 -28.05 20.54 1.52
N TRP A 55 -27.83 20.60 2.85
CA TRP A 55 -28.76 20.67 4.01
C TRP A 55 -29.27 19.35 4.65
N LEU A 56 -29.35 19.09 5.98
CA LEU A 56 -29.08 19.70 7.31
C LEU A 56 -30.37 19.62 8.17
N ILE A 57 -30.30 19.03 9.39
CA ILE A 57 -30.90 19.47 10.69
C ILE A 57 -30.09 18.73 11.80
N LEU A 58 -29.16 19.36 12.55
CA LEU A 58 -29.25 20.17 13.80
C LEU A 58 -29.89 19.42 15.00
N ARG A 59 -29.34 19.35 16.23
CA ARG A 59 -28.84 20.40 17.17
C ARG A 59 -27.88 19.78 18.20
N ASP A 60 -26.71 20.37 18.50
CA ASP A 60 -26.41 21.47 19.44
C ASP A 60 -26.88 21.26 20.89
N GLU A 61 -25.94 21.10 21.82
CA GLU A 61 -25.66 22.06 22.93
C GLU A 61 -24.53 21.56 23.85
N GLU A 62 -23.38 22.25 23.85
CA GLU A 62 -22.52 22.51 25.01
C GLU A 62 -22.87 23.95 25.50
N PRO A 63 -22.77 24.34 26.80
CA PRO A 63 -21.43 24.61 27.37
C PRO A 63 -21.24 24.66 28.93
N LYS A 64 -19.97 24.44 29.33
CA LYS A 64 -19.14 25.17 30.33
C LYS A 64 -19.17 24.81 31.85
N PRO A 65 -17.99 24.77 32.53
CA PRO A 65 -17.81 24.29 33.92
C PRO A 65 -17.72 25.43 34.97
N PRO A 66 -17.59 25.06 36.27
CA PRO A 66 -16.58 25.71 37.10
C PRO A 66 -15.81 24.77 38.06
N ALA A 67 -14.65 25.26 38.49
CA ALA A 67 -13.66 24.66 39.38
C ALA A 67 -14.05 24.65 40.87
N ALA A 68 -13.44 23.75 41.66
CA ALA A 68 -12.82 24.04 42.98
C ALA A 68 -12.25 22.76 43.65
N ALA A 69 -11.02 22.85 44.16
CA ALA A 69 -10.44 21.98 45.20
C ALA A 69 -10.86 22.52 46.61
N PRO A 70 -10.67 21.82 47.78
CA PRO A 70 -9.33 21.54 48.36
C PRO A 70 -9.17 20.31 49.30
N SER A 71 -7.91 20.04 49.74
CA SER A 71 -7.41 19.43 51.02
C SER A 71 -7.80 17.98 51.42
N ALA A 72 -7.03 17.15 52.15
CA ALA A 72 -5.72 17.21 52.81
C ALA A 72 -5.20 15.78 53.20
N SER A 73 -3.87 15.68 53.37
CA SER A 73 -3.04 14.88 54.31
C SER A 73 -3.42 13.49 54.83
N ALA A 74 -2.49 12.52 54.73
CA ALA A 74 -1.86 11.83 55.89
C ALA A 74 -0.68 10.89 55.49
N THR A 75 0.44 11.07 56.17
CA THR A 75 1.53 10.10 56.48
C THR A 75 1.66 10.07 58.02
N PRO A 76 2.45 9.21 58.70
CA PRO A 76 3.24 8.04 58.28
C PRO A 76 3.02 6.78 59.18
N ASP A 77 3.69 5.66 58.91
CA ASP A 77 4.18 4.78 59.98
C ASP A 77 5.57 4.22 59.60
N LEU A 78 6.53 4.40 60.50
CA LEU A 78 7.89 3.90 60.45
C LEU A 78 8.02 2.85 61.56
N SER A 79 8.53 1.67 61.23
CA SER A 79 9.13 0.77 62.23
C SER A 79 10.44 0.19 61.68
N PRO A 80 11.58 0.36 62.39
CA PRO A 80 12.88 -0.17 61.99
C PRO A 80 13.15 -1.53 62.66
N GLY A 81 13.75 -2.46 61.92
CA GLY A 81 14.32 -3.70 62.45
C GLY A 81 15.78 -3.81 62.04
N THR A 82 16.68 -3.83 63.02
CA THR A 82 18.14 -3.83 62.86
C THR A 82 18.73 -5.24 62.92
N GLY A 83 19.55 -5.58 61.92
CA GLY A 83 20.79 -6.42 61.99
C GLY A 83 20.68 -7.92 61.66
N PRO A 84 21.82 -8.64 61.41
CA PRO A 84 23.12 -8.23 60.85
C PRO A 84 23.72 -9.21 59.77
N ASP A 85 24.83 -8.79 59.14
CA ASP A 85 25.90 -9.52 58.40
C ASP A 85 25.62 -10.62 57.34
N GLY A 86 26.19 -10.41 56.13
CA GLY A 86 26.36 -11.41 55.07
C GLY A 86 26.56 -10.81 53.65
N ALA A 87 27.81 -10.79 53.15
CA ALA A 87 28.16 -10.40 51.78
C ALA A 87 27.78 -11.47 50.72
N PRO A 88 28.04 -11.30 49.39
CA PRO A 88 27.91 -10.16 48.49
C PRO A 88 26.92 -10.47 47.34
N THR A 89 26.18 -9.49 46.79
CA THR A 89 25.45 -9.72 45.52
C THR A 89 25.68 -8.56 44.57
N THR A 90 26.35 -8.91 43.47
CA THR A 90 26.55 -8.10 42.27
C THR A 90 25.23 -7.45 41.87
N ALA A 91 25.10 -6.14 42.11
CA ALA A 91 23.98 -5.38 41.60
C ALA A 91 24.16 -5.27 40.07
N SER A 92 23.55 -6.22 39.36
CA SER A 92 23.31 -6.12 37.93
C SER A 92 22.56 -4.82 37.70
N ALA A 93 23.21 -3.86 37.04
CA ALA A 93 22.59 -2.61 36.67
C ALA A 93 21.41 -2.92 35.75
N SER A 94 20.20 -2.90 36.31
CA SER A 94 18.96 -2.99 35.56
C SER A 94 18.87 -1.71 34.70
N ALA A 95 19.28 -1.83 33.45
CA ALA A 95 19.11 -0.77 32.47
C ALA A 95 17.60 -0.57 32.28
N SER A 96 17.12 0.57 32.78
CA SER A 96 15.74 1.00 32.59
C SER A 96 15.45 1.10 31.08
N PRO A 97 14.35 0.52 30.55
CA PRO A 97 14.03 0.62 29.14
C PRO A 97 13.74 2.09 28.81
N SER A 98 14.66 2.72 28.08
CA SER A 98 14.40 4.01 27.46
C SER A 98 13.25 3.85 26.47
N PRO A 99 12.33 4.84 26.34
CA PRO A 99 11.26 4.76 25.37
C PRO A 99 11.85 4.70 23.95
N SER A 100 11.79 3.52 23.31
CA SER A 100 12.24 3.33 21.95
C SER A 100 11.26 4.00 20.99
N VAL A 101 11.76 4.84 20.09
CA VAL A 101 10.99 5.31 18.93
C VAL A 101 10.59 4.07 18.11
N PRO A 102 9.32 3.92 17.68
CA PRO A 102 8.91 2.83 16.81
C PRO A 102 9.71 2.83 15.50
N PRO A 103 9.99 1.66 14.91
CA PRO A 103 10.69 1.62 13.62
C PRO A 103 9.86 2.34 12.55
N ALA A 104 10.54 2.98 11.60
CA ALA A 104 9.88 3.68 10.49
C ALA A 104 9.15 2.73 9.52
N TYR A 105 9.57 1.47 9.47
CA TYR A 105 9.01 0.43 8.61
C TYR A 105 8.71 -0.85 9.41
N THR A 106 7.69 -1.58 8.98
CA THR A 106 7.32 -2.89 9.50
C THR A 106 7.37 -3.91 8.37
N VAL A 107 7.99 -5.08 8.61
CA VAL A 107 7.99 -6.18 7.64
C VAL A 107 6.69 -6.95 7.74
N VAL A 108 5.97 -7.03 6.63
CA VAL A 108 4.74 -7.81 6.48
C VAL A 108 4.99 -9.07 5.67
N ARG A 109 4.20 -10.12 5.93
CA ARG A 109 4.10 -11.30 5.07
C ARG A 109 2.78 -11.23 4.33
N ASP A 110 2.82 -11.42 3.03
CA ASP A 110 1.66 -11.34 2.16
C ASP A 110 1.30 -12.73 1.62
N ASP A 111 0.01 -13.03 1.54
CA ASP A 111 -0.51 -14.30 1.01
C ASP A 111 -0.17 -14.50 -0.48
N ALA A 112 0.28 -13.46 -1.17
CA ALA A 112 0.84 -13.54 -2.52
C ALA A 112 2.25 -14.17 -2.59
N GLY A 113 2.80 -14.67 -1.48
CA GLY A 113 4.06 -15.43 -1.47
C GLY A 113 5.30 -14.57 -1.36
N PHE A 114 5.27 -13.51 -0.55
CA PHE A 114 6.44 -12.69 -0.27
C PHE A 114 6.40 -12.06 1.13
N SER A 115 7.55 -11.56 1.58
CA SER A 115 7.62 -10.60 2.69
C SER A 115 8.32 -9.32 2.26
N VAL A 116 7.89 -8.17 2.79
CA VAL A 116 8.40 -6.85 2.42
C VAL A 116 8.21 -5.86 3.56
N ALA A 117 9.09 -4.87 3.67
CA ALA A 117 8.94 -3.74 4.58
C ALA A 117 8.04 -2.68 3.95
N VAL A 118 7.05 -2.23 4.73
CA VAL A 118 6.16 -1.10 4.39
C VAL A 118 6.22 -0.06 5.51
N PRO A 119 5.87 1.21 5.26
CA PRO A 119 5.88 2.22 6.31
C PRO A 119 5.00 1.79 7.49
N THR A 120 5.46 2.07 8.71
CA THR A 120 4.73 1.66 9.92
C THR A 120 3.33 2.28 9.95
N GLY A 121 2.33 1.46 10.25
CA GLY A 121 0.91 1.83 10.23
C GLY A 121 0.25 1.78 8.85
N TRP A 122 0.96 1.31 7.81
CA TRP A 122 0.34 0.98 6.53
C TRP A 122 -0.24 -0.43 6.55
N GLU A 123 -1.37 -0.59 5.89
CA GLU A 123 -2.15 -1.83 5.83
C GLU A 123 -2.37 -2.25 4.37
N ARG A 124 -2.70 -3.53 4.19
CA ARG A 124 -3.06 -4.07 2.88
C ARG A 124 -4.39 -3.46 2.44
N SER A 125 -4.39 -2.79 1.30
CA SER A 125 -5.56 -2.14 0.71
C SER A 125 -6.27 -3.16 -0.20
N HIS A 126 -7.51 -3.52 0.17
CA HIS A 126 -8.32 -4.54 -0.51
C HIS A 126 -9.39 -3.95 -1.45
N ASP A 127 -9.59 -2.65 -1.37
CA ASP A 127 -10.50 -1.84 -2.19
C ASP A 127 -9.87 -1.41 -3.53
N GLU A 128 -8.64 -1.83 -3.79
CA GLU A 128 -7.92 -1.50 -5.02
C GLU A 128 -8.37 -2.36 -6.18
N ASN A 129 -8.74 -1.69 -7.27
CA ASN A 129 -8.83 -2.33 -8.57
C ASN A 129 -7.38 -2.56 -9.05
N GLY A 130 -6.84 -3.75 -8.81
CA GLY A 130 -5.41 -3.98 -8.95
C GLY A 130 -5.00 -5.44 -9.13
N SER A 131 -3.79 -5.63 -9.65
CA SER A 131 -3.02 -6.87 -9.65
C SER A 131 -1.88 -6.62 -8.68
N GLY A 132 -1.58 -7.62 -7.87
CA GLY A 132 -0.61 -7.49 -6.79
C GLY A 132 -1.20 -6.95 -5.50
N SER A 133 -0.31 -6.72 -4.55
CA SER A 133 -0.64 -6.31 -3.19
C SER A 133 -0.28 -4.85 -3.00
N PHE A 134 -1.28 -4.07 -2.58
CA PHE A 134 -1.15 -2.64 -2.32
C PHE A 134 -1.11 -2.39 -0.82
N TYR A 135 -0.21 -1.52 -0.41
CA TYR A 135 -0.10 -1.07 0.97
C TYR A 135 -0.26 0.45 1.01
N ARG A 136 -1.12 0.92 1.92
CA ARG A 136 -1.42 2.34 2.13
C ARG A 136 -1.63 2.64 3.60
N ARG A 137 -1.53 3.91 3.96
CA ARG A 137 -2.06 4.39 5.23
C ARG A 137 -3.60 4.31 5.20
N PRO A 138 -4.25 3.77 6.24
CA PRO A 138 -5.71 3.75 6.33
C PRO A 138 -6.31 5.16 6.17
N GLY A 139 -7.29 5.30 5.27
CA GLY A 139 -7.98 6.56 4.99
C GLY A 139 -7.20 7.57 4.15
N ASP A 140 -6.00 7.24 3.68
CA ASP A 140 -5.14 8.14 2.89
C ASP A 140 -4.66 7.44 1.61
N ARG A 141 -5.09 7.96 0.46
CA ARG A 141 -4.77 7.43 -0.88
C ARG A 141 -3.63 8.18 -1.57
N SER A 142 -3.03 9.17 -0.92
CA SER A 142 -2.02 10.03 -1.54
C SER A 142 -0.75 9.28 -1.93
N ALA A 143 -0.36 8.29 -1.12
CA ALA A 143 0.83 7.47 -1.31
C ALA A 143 0.53 5.98 -1.22
N LEU A 144 1.37 5.17 -1.87
CA LEU A 144 1.24 3.71 -1.91
C LEU A 144 2.58 3.01 -2.10
N VAL A 145 2.61 1.73 -1.71
CA VAL A 145 3.62 0.74 -2.09
C VAL A 145 2.86 -0.42 -2.72
N GLN A 146 3.28 -0.87 -3.90
CA GLN A 146 2.67 -1.97 -4.63
C GLN A 146 3.73 -3.01 -4.98
N ILE A 147 3.36 -4.28 -4.82
CA ILE A 147 4.20 -5.42 -5.16
C ILE A 147 3.40 -6.37 -6.05
N PHE A 148 3.96 -6.75 -7.20
CA PHE A 148 3.35 -7.75 -8.07
C PHE A 148 4.40 -8.61 -8.76
N ARG A 149 4.00 -9.85 -9.09
CA ARG A 149 4.82 -10.78 -9.85
C ARG A 149 4.79 -10.41 -11.32
N VAL A 150 5.96 -10.36 -11.94
CA VAL A 150 6.13 -10.21 -13.39
C VAL A 150 6.06 -11.59 -14.01
N THR A 151 5.34 -11.72 -15.11
CA THR A 151 4.89 -13.01 -15.66
C THR A 151 5.11 -13.13 -17.16
N GLU A 152 5.55 -12.05 -17.78
CA GLU A 152 6.05 -11.97 -19.14
C GLU A 152 7.23 -12.93 -19.32
N PRO A 153 7.49 -13.41 -20.54
CA PRO A 153 8.58 -14.35 -20.79
C PRO A 153 9.95 -13.81 -20.37
N ASP A 154 10.84 -14.70 -19.91
CA ASP A 154 12.21 -14.35 -19.48
C ASP A 154 13.06 -13.73 -20.58
N SER A 155 12.67 -13.91 -21.85
CA SER A 155 13.30 -13.25 -22.99
C SER A 155 13.07 -11.73 -23.02
N VAL A 156 12.12 -11.20 -22.25
CA VAL A 156 11.83 -9.76 -22.17
C VAL A 156 12.53 -9.18 -20.96
N GLY A 157 13.51 -8.31 -21.19
CA GLY A 157 14.32 -7.73 -20.11
C GLY A 157 13.56 -6.71 -19.24
N ALA A 158 14.01 -6.53 -18.00
CA ALA A 158 13.40 -5.61 -17.03
C ALA A 158 13.23 -4.18 -17.58
N CYS A 159 14.26 -3.61 -18.23
CA CYS A 159 14.14 -2.26 -18.79
C CYS A 159 13.17 -2.19 -19.97
N GLU A 160 13.00 -3.27 -20.73
CA GLU A 160 12.00 -3.28 -21.80
C GLU A 160 10.59 -3.27 -21.22
N LEU A 161 10.33 -4.07 -20.19
CA LEU A 161 9.07 -4.07 -19.45
C LEU A 161 8.76 -2.69 -18.87
N LEU A 162 9.74 -2.03 -18.24
CA LEU A 162 9.55 -0.68 -17.71
C LEU A 162 9.33 0.38 -18.79
N ARG A 163 9.94 0.25 -19.97
CA ARG A 163 9.59 1.14 -21.11
C ARG A 163 8.15 0.93 -21.56
N VAL A 164 7.62 -0.28 -21.47
CA VAL A 164 6.22 -0.50 -21.82
C VAL A 164 5.28 0.03 -20.73
N SER A 165 5.64 -0.12 -19.44
CA SER A 165 4.97 0.53 -18.31
C SER A 165 4.90 2.06 -18.52
N SER A 166 6.03 2.69 -18.80
CA SER A 166 6.15 4.13 -19.11
C SER A 166 5.23 4.58 -20.26
N ARG A 167 5.28 3.91 -21.41
CA ARG A 167 4.43 4.27 -22.57
C ARG A 167 2.96 4.32 -22.22
N ALA A 168 2.53 3.43 -21.35
CA ALA A 168 1.14 3.27 -21.05
C ALA A 168 0.69 4.11 -19.84
N LEU A 169 1.61 4.45 -18.93
CA LEU A 169 1.48 5.58 -18.01
C LEU A 169 1.26 6.91 -18.76
N GLY A 170 1.72 7.01 -20.02
CA GLY A 170 1.51 8.16 -20.90
C GLY A 170 0.06 8.56 -21.16
N ALA A 171 -0.92 7.71 -20.83
CA ALA A 171 -2.33 8.08 -20.86
C ALA A 171 -2.76 8.96 -19.67
N ASN A 172 -1.95 9.07 -18.61
CA ASN A 172 -2.24 9.93 -17.47
C ASN A 172 -2.00 11.40 -17.85
N PRO A 173 -2.88 12.33 -17.43
CA PRO A 173 -2.68 13.76 -17.65
C PRO A 173 -1.34 14.23 -17.07
N GLY A 174 -0.63 15.07 -17.82
CA GLY A 174 0.64 15.65 -17.39
C GLY A 174 1.78 14.64 -17.21
N TYR A 175 1.66 13.42 -17.76
CA TYR A 175 2.68 12.39 -17.66
C TYR A 175 4.05 12.87 -18.17
N ARG A 176 5.08 12.53 -17.41
CA ARG A 176 6.49 12.76 -17.73
C ARG A 176 7.31 11.57 -17.26
N GLU A 177 7.94 10.87 -18.18
CA GLU A 177 9.05 9.97 -17.87
C GLU A 177 10.23 10.83 -17.40
N VAL A 178 10.80 10.51 -16.24
CA VAL A 178 12.00 11.16 -15.72
C VAL A 178 13.23 10.35 -16.11
N SER A 179 13.20 9.03 -15.92
CA SER A 179 14.27 8.12 -16.36
C SER A 179 13.80 6.67 -16.44
N VAL A 180 14.46 5.89 -17.30
CA VAL A 180 14.44 4.42 -17.28
C VAL A 180 15.88 3.94 -17.33
N GLU A 181 16.36 3.38 -16.22
CA GLU A 181 17.78 3.09 -16.03
C GLU A 181 17.99 1.68 -15.49
N ALA A 182 19.00 0.99 -16.05
CA ALA A 182 19.44 -0.28 -15.51
C ALA A 182 20.05 -0.06 -14.12
N VAL A 183 19.72 -0.96 -13.19
CA VAL A 183 20.28 -1.01 -11.84
C VAL A 183 21.17 -2.25 -11.73
N SER A 184 21.79 -2.51 -10.58
CA SER A 184 22.62 -3.69 -10.34
C SER A 184 21.94 -5.00 -10.79
N GLY A 185 22.72 -5.87 -11.45
CA GLY A 185 22.24 -7.16 -11.95
C GLY A 185 21.33 -6.99 -13.16
N GLU A 186 20.26 -7.80 -13.22
CA GLU A 186 19.24 -7.76 -14.29
C GLU A 186 18.05 -6.83 -13.94
N SER A 187 18.23 -5.96 -12.94
CA SER A 187 17.17 -5.06 -12.46
C SER A 187 17.11 -3.77 -13.26
N CYS A 188 15.95 -3.13 -13.28
CA CYS A 188 15.77 -1.82 -13.90
C CYS A 188 14.83 -0.96 -13.06
N GLU A 189 14.98 0.37 -13.13
CA GLU A 189 14.15 1.35 -12.44
C GLU A 189 13.58 2.39 -13.41
N LEU A 190 12.31 2.73 -13.23
CA LEU A 190 11.58 3.78 -13.91
C LEU A 190 11.20 4.84 -12.89
N VAL A 191 11.55 6.10 -13.15
CA VAL A 191 11.11 7.26 -12.39
C VAL A 191 10.19 8.09 -13.27
N TYR A 192 9.05 8.51 -12.74
CA TYR A 192 8.04 9.23 -13.52
C TYR A 192 7.17 10.13 -12.66
N GLU A 193 6.45 11.03 -13.32
CA GLU A 193 5.46 11.90 -12.69
C GLU A 193 4.22 12.08 -13.57
N TYR A 194 3.09 12.39 -12.95
CA TYR A 194 1.85 12.75 -13.65
C TYR A 194 0.91 13.53 -12.71
N ASP A 195 -0.21 14.05 -13.24
CA ASP A 195 -1.21 14.75 -12.44
C ASP A 195 -2.20 13.75 -11.82
N SER A 196 -2.39 13.81 -10.50
CA SER A 196 -3.22 12.90 -9.73
C SER A 196 -4.03 13.64 -8.66
N GLN A 197 -5.35 13.44 -8.69
CA GLN A 197 -6.24 13.95 -7.65
C GLN A 197 -6.01 13.29 -6.29
N GLU A 198 -5.73 11.98 -6.27
CA GLU A 198 -5.43 11.26 -5.03
C GLU A 198 -4.19 11.81 -4.34
N ALA A 199 -3.16 12.20 -5.10
CA ALA A 199 -1.94 12.79 -4.57
C ALA A 199 -2.08 14.30 -4.27
N GLY A 200 -3.26 14.90 -4.51
CA GLY A 200 -3.50 16.33 -4.32
C GLY A 200 -2.72 17.23 -5.28
N GLY A 201 -2.37 16.74 -6.48
CA GLY A 201 -1.58 17.49 -7.46
C GLY A 201 -0.66 16.59 -8.27
N ARG A 202 0.63 16.91 -8.33
CA ARG A 202 1.62 16.07 -9.03
C ARG A 202 1.95 14.83 -8.20
N ARG A 203 1.87 13.65 -8.81
CA ARG A 203 2.36 12.39 -8.24
C ARG A 203 3.74 12.08 -8.79
N HIS A 204 4.62 11.61 -7.92
CA HIS A 204 5.92 11.04 -8.25
C HIS A 204 5.89 9.54 -7.98
N GLY A 205 6.32 8.74 -8.94
CA GLY A 205 6.34 7.29 -8.88
C GLY A 205 7.73 6.75 -9.23
N ILE A 206 8.10 5.66 -8.55
CA ILE A 206 9.29 4.89 -8.85
C ILE A 206 8.90 3.42 -8.90
N GLU A 207 9.15 2.77 -10.04
CA GLU A 207 8.92 1.34 -10.24
C GLU A 207 10.26 0.65 -10.48
N ARG A 208 10.54 -0.43 -9.75
CA ARG A 208 11.73 -1.26 -9.94
C ARG A 208 11.33 -2.71 -10.16
N ILE A 209 11.83 -3.28 -11.25
CA ILE A 209 11.76 -4.73 -11.47
C ILE A 209 13.03 -5.35 -10.93
N THR A 210 12.88 -6.31 -10.01
CA THR A 210 13.96 -7.11 -9.44
C THR A 210 13.84 -8.56 -9.91
N VAL A 211 14.98 -9.25 -9.95
CA VAL A 211 15.06 -10.68 -10.26
C VAL A 211 15.52 -11.41 -9.01
N ALA A 212 14.71 -12.34 -8.53
CA ALA A 212 15.03 -13.18 -7.40
C ALA A 212 16.03 -14.29 -7.79
N PRO A 213 16.73 -14.92 -6.81
CA PRO A 213 17.70 -15.97 -7.11
C PRO A 213 17.14 -17.19 -7.84
N ASP A 214 15.84 -17.44 -7.74
CA ASP A 214 15.11 -18.51 -8.44
C ASP A 214 14.71 -18.12 -9.88
N GLY A 215 15.08 -16.92 -10.34
CA GLY A 215 14.72 -16.35 -11.63
C GLY A 215 13.35 -15.63 -11.63
N GLY A 216 12.60 -15.69 -10.54
CA GLY A 216 11.31 -15.01 -10.42
C GLY A 216 11.47 -13.50 -10.50
N ARG A 217 10.74 -12.84 -11.42
CA ARG A 217 10.71 -11.38 -11.51
C ARG A 217 9.57 -10.78 -10.71
N TRP A 218 9.86 -9.69 -10.02
CA TRP A 218 8.91 -8.93 -9.22
C TRP A 218 9.05 -7.44 -9.48
N ALA A 219 7.93 -6.75 -9.60
CA ALA A 219 7.89 -5.30 -9.66
C ALA A 219 7.50 -4.76 -8.28
N LEU A 220 8.32 -3.85 -7.78
CA LEU A 220 8.08 -3.09 -6.56
C LEU A 220 7.95 -1.63 -6.95
N LEU A 221 6.87 -1.00 -6.53
CA LEU A 221 6.54 0.36 -6.88
C LEU A 221 6.24 1.15 -5.60
N ALA A 222 6.76 2.37 -5.53
CA ALA A 222 6.32 3.36 -4.55
C ALA A 222 5.86 4.63 -5.27
N ALA A 223 4.78 5.24 -4.80
CA ALA A 223 4.31 6.52 -5.32
C ALA A 223 3.74 7.40 -4.20
N GLY A 224 3.75 8.72 -4.43
CA GLY A 224 3.25 9.72 -3.50
C GLY A 224 3.22 11.12 -4.11
N PRO A 225 2.86 12.17 -3.35
CA PRO A 225 2.98 13.55 -3.81
C PRO A 225 4.40 13.86 -4.29
N ALA A 226 4.53 14.63 -5.38
CA ALA A 226 5.83 14.96 -5.94
C ALA A 226 6.68 15.85 -5.02
N SER A 227 6.04 16.62 -4.12
CA SER A 227 6.72 17.35 -3.04
C SER A 227 7.48 16.42 -2.09
N ASP A 228 7.08 15.15 -2.01
CA ASP A 228 7.55 14.17 -1.05
C ASP A 228 8.39 13.07 -1.72
N GLY A 229 9.04 13.38 -2.85
CA GLY A 229 9.83 12.42 -3.63
C GLY A 229 10.91 11.67 -2.83
N THR A 230 11.48 12.32 -1.80
CA THR A 230 12.43 11.65 -0.86
C THR A 230 11.76 10.53 -0.07
N ALA A 231 10.50 10.71 0.36
CA ALA A 231 9.76 9.67 1.05
C ALA A 231 9.38 8.53 0.09
N VAL A 232 9.00 8.86 -1.15
CA VAL A 232 8.75 7.84 -2.20
C VAL A 232 9.98 6.97 -2.44
N ARG A 233 11.16 7.60 -2.58
CA ARG A 233 12.44 6.89 -2.71
C ARG A 233 12.72 6.01 -1.50
N ALA A 234 12.56 6.53 -0.28
CA ALA A 234 12.81 5.79 0.95
C ALA A 234 11.90 4.56 1.08
N ASN A 235 10.62 4.71 0.73
CA ASN A 235 9.66 3.61 0.73
C ASN A 235 10.06 2.50 -0.25
N LEU A 236 10.44 2.85 -1.49
CA LEU A 236 10.90 1.86 -2.46
C LEU A 236 12.18 1.17 -2.00
N THR A 237 13.17 1.93 -1.50
CA THR A 237 14.43 1.36 -0.99
C THR A 237 14.16 0.35 0.12
N ALA A 238 13.36 0.72 1.12
CA ALA A 238 13.00 -0.17 2.22
C ALA A 238 12.31 -1.44 1.71
N ALA A 239 11.38 -1.32 0.76
CA ALA A 239 10.70 -2.45 0.16
C ALA A 239 11.69 -3.37 -0.58
N VAL A 240 12.55 -2.82 -1.45
CA VAL A 240 13.53 -3.59 -2.25
C VAL A 240 14.55 -4.31 -1.37
N GLU A 241 15.10 -3.67 -0.34
CA GLU A 241 16.13 -4.26 0.53
C GLU A 241 15.59 -5.40 1.41
N SER A 242 14.33 -5.28 1.83
CA SER A 242 13.65 -6.25 2.69
C SER A 242 12.90 -7.34 1.93
N PHE A 243 12.68 -7.17 0.63
CA PHE A 243 11.87 -8.08 -0.17
C PHE A 243 12.44 -9.51 -0.17
N ARG A 244 11.61 -10.49 0.18
CA ARG A 244 11.93 -11.92 0.08
C ARG A 244 10.75 -12.65 -0.57
N PRO A 245 10.92 -13.24 -1.76
CA PRO A 245 9.91 -14.14 -2.31
C PRO A 245 9.90 -15.47 -1.52
N GLN A 246 8.76 -16.17 -1.55
CA GLN A 246 8.53 -17.43 -0.83
C GLN A 246 8.08 -18.56 -1.75
#